data_AF-A0A962GB54-F1
#
_entry.id   AF-A0A962GB54-F1
#
_cell.length_a   1.000
_cell.length_b   1.000
_cell.length_c   1.000
_cell.angle_alpha   90.00
_cell.angle_beta   90.00
_cell.angle_gamma   90.00
#
_symmetry.space_group_name_H-M   'P 1'
#
loop_
_entity.id
_entity.type
_entity.pdbx_description
1 polymer ?
#
loop_
_entity_poly.entity_id
_entity_poly.type
_entity_poly.pdbx_seq_one_letter_code
_entity_poly.pdbx_strand_id
1 'polypeptide(L)'
;AGDTRIIARGQNLIHSLFHMIRPSVTIVIRTITDDPATEVQYDYRWPGLAHNPFQRHAPTIRKLQFLRMLRVLDEQSAPAHMQRVLADADLFLAYALISEQTKTTADLEQARTLSALCTALSADERELLSRATQNDLLSQTLVDCRRKLHDPGHRFLLALLLNVFEREELLGLVRREFEVADPVDQVMCWVAEMTGNTERYPNLIGLDFSATELQMLDAMLRGAGLDAVLGQFAVRYGAAEVDRQRDALAALFAALKTCALFHHIFADLPEQTGSE
;
A
#
# COMPACT_ATOMS: atom_id res chain seq x y z
N ALA A 1 -2.11 -2.38 -31.53
CA ALA A 1 -1.82 -3.83 -31.62
C ALA A 1 -1.66 -4.39 -30.21
N GLY A 2 -2.07 -5.63 -29.95
CA GLY A 2 -1.81 -6.31 -28.67
C GLY A 2 -0.38 -6.84 -28.61
N ASP A 3 0.20 -6.94 -27.41
CA ASP A 3 1.49 -7.57 -27.15
C ASP A 3 1.25 -8.93 -26.48
N THR A 4 1.90 -9.97 -26.97
CA THR A 4 1.83 -11.33 -26.41
C THR A 4 3.21 -11.74 -25.97
N ARG A 5 3.36 -12.09 -24.69
CA ARG A 5 4.63 -12.52 -24.11
C ARG A 5 4.49 -13.90 -23.47
N ILE A 6 5.47 -14.75 -23.72
CA ILE A 6 5.58 -16.05 -23.06
C ILE A 6 6.21 -15.83 -21.70
N ILE A 7 5.53 -16.30 -20.66
CA ILE A 7 6.07 -16.41 -19.31
C ILE A 7 6.54 -17.84 -19.13
N ALA A 8 7.85 -18.05 -19.16
CA ALA A 8 8.44 -19.35 -18.94
C ALA A 8 8.29 -19.78 -17.47
N ARG A 9 8.13 -21.09 -17.25
CA ARG A 9 8.17 -21.66 -15.91
C ARG A 9 9.58 -21.54 -15.32
N GLY A 10 9.66 -21.39 -14.00
CA GLY A 10 10.93 -21.39 -13.27
C GLY A 10 11.03 -20.23 -12.27
N GLN A 11 12.24 -19.99 -11.79
CA GLN A 11 12.54 -18.99 -10.75
C GLN A 11 12.93 -17.61 -11.33
N ASN A 12 12.94 -17.48 -12.66
CA ASN A 12 13.45 -16.28 -13.34
C ASN A 12 12.47 -15.10 -13.29
N LEU A 13 11.19 -15.34 -13.05
CA LEU A 13 10.15 -14.31 -13.09
C LEU A 13 9.03 -14.60 -12.10
N ILE A 14 8.73 -13.62 -11.24
CA ILE A 14 7.46 -13.54 -10.52
C ILE A 14 6.51 -12.73 -11.39
N HIS A 15 5.40 -13.33 -11.81
CA HIS A 15 4.41 -12.67 -12.66
C HIS A 15 3.18 -12.27 -11.84
N SER A 16 2.84 -10.99 -11.90
CA SER A 16 1.55 -10.46 -11.44
C SER A 16 0.96 -9.61 -12.56
N LEU A 17 -0.29 -9.86 -12.91
CA LEU A 17 -0.97 -9.11 -13.95
C LEU A 17 -1.86 -8.03 -13.32
N PHE A 18 -1.54 -6.77 -13.60
CA PHE A 18 -2.40 -5.65 -13.25
C PHE A 18 -2.82 -4.86 -14.48
N HIS A 19 -4.13 -4.75 -14.72
CA HIS A 19 -4.64 -3.96 -15.83
C HIS A 19 -4.39 -2.48 -15.55
N MET A 20 -3.57 -1.80 -16.35
CA MET A 20 -3.37 -0.36 -16.22
C MET A 20 -4.49 0.38 -16.97
N ILE A 21 -4.52 0.25 -18.31
CA ILE A 21 -5.50 0.91 -19.18
C ILE A 21 -6.30 -0.10 -19.97
N ARG A 22 -5.60 -1.02 -20.63
CA ARG A 22 -6.23 -2.05 -21.46
C ARG A 22 -6.38 -3.34 -20.66
N PRO A 23 -7.47 -4.11 -20.89
CA PRO A 23 -7.57 -5.45 -20.34
C PRO A 23 -6.41 -6.29 -20.86
N SER A 24 -5.92 -7.18 -20.01
CA SER A 24 -4.80 -8.07 -20.29
C SER A 24 -5.19 -9.44 -19.75
N VAL A 25 -4.81 -10.54 -20.39
CA VAL A 25 -5.15 -11.86 -19.87
C VAL A 25 -3.88 -12.68 -19.77
N THR A 26 -3.69 -13.31 -18.61
CA THR A 26 -2.67 -14.34 -18.44
C THR A 26 -3.36 -15.70 -18.53
N ILE A 27 -2.94 -16.51 -19.50
CA ILE A 27 -3.43 -17.87 -19.69
C ILE A 27 -2.36 -18.82 -19.17
N VAL A 28 -2.68 -19.59 -18.13
CA VAL A 28 -1.81 -20.64 -17.62
C VAL A 28 -2.21 -21.96 -18.25
N ILE A 29 -1.28 -22.57 -18.98
CA ILE A 29 -1.47 -23.90 -19.58
C ILE A 29 -0.81 -24.93 -18.66
N ARG A 30 -1.62 -25.87 -18.16
CA ARG A 30 -1.15 -27.05 -17.41
C ARG A 30 -1.45 -28.32 -18.21
N THR A 31 -0.50 -29.25 -18.23
CA THR A 31 -0.60 -30.55 -18.88
C THR A 31 -0.61 -31.67 -17.85
N ILE A 32 -0.91 -32.89 -18.29
CA ILE A 32 -0.95 -34.09 -17.43
C ILE A 32 0.41 -34.48 -16.82
N THR A 33 1.50 -33.90 -17.33
CA THR A 33 2.86 -34.12 -16.82
C THR A 33 3.23 -33.19 -15.69
N ASP A 34 2.39 -32.19 -15.40
CA ASP A 34 2.64 -31.22 -14.35
C ASP A 34 2.26 -31.82 -13.01
N ASP A 35 3.20 -31.81 -12.06
CA ASP A 35 2.93 -32.21 -10.69
C ASP A 35 2.43 -30.99 -9.88
N PRO A 36 1.15 -30.99 -9.43
CA PRO A 36 0.59 -29.90 -8.64
C PRO A 36 1.31 -29.69 -7.29
N ALA A 37 2.04 -30.70 -6.79
CA ALA A 37 2.79 -30.62 -5.56
C ALA A 37 4.12 -29.86 -5.73
N THR A 38 4.70 -29.85 -6.93
CA THR A 38 5.99 -29.18 -7.20
C THR A 38 5.84 -27.82 -7.88
N GLU A 39 4.72 -27.56 -8.54
CA GLU A 39 4.46 -26.32 -9.30
C GLU A 39 3.39 -25.45 -8.62
N VAL A 40 3.60 -25.13 -7.35
CA VAL A 40 2.68 -24.29 -6.56
C VAL A 40 2.69 -22.85 -7.05
N GLN A 41 1.51 -22.32 -7.35
CA GLN A 41 1.30 -20.89 -7.56
C GLN A 41 1.13 -20.21 -6.22
N TYR A 42 2.10 -19.37 -5.86
CA TYR A 42 2.05 -18.58 -4.64
C TYR A 42 1.44 -17.21 -4.88
N ASP A 43 0.72 -16.73 -3.89
CA ASP A 43 0.43 -15.32 -3.70
C ASP A 43 1.63 -14.67 -3.01
N TYR A 44 2.27 -13.72 -3.70
CA TYR A 44 3.40 -12.98 -3.17
C TYR A 44 2.95 -11.67 -2.52
N ARG A 45 3.53 -11.38 -1.36
CA ARG A 45 3.24 -10.24 -0.49
C ARG A 45 4.55 -9.51 -0.23
N TRP A 46 4.58 -8.22 -0.56
CA TRP A 46 5.74 -7.38 -0.32
C TRP A 46 6.00 -7.25 1.19
N PRO A 47 7.25 -7.38 1.70
CA PRO A 47 8.52 -7.39 0.98
C PRO A 47 9.13 -8.78 0.67
N GLY A 48 8.42 -9.89 0.84
CA GLY A 48 9.00 -11.21 0.60
C GLY A 48 8.27 -12.40 1.20
N LEU A 49 7.00 -12.23 1.56
CA LEU A 49 6.18 -13.31 2.10
C LEU A 49 5.40 -13.95 0.93
N ALA A 50 5.46 -15.28 0.82
CA ALA A 50 4.70 -16.02 -0.18
C ALA A 50 3.81 -17.04 0.53
N HIS A 51 2.55 -17.16 0.11
CA HIS A 51 1.66 -18.20 0.64
C HIS A 51 0.89 -18.89 -0.48
N ASN A 52 0.55 -20.15 -0.28
CA ASN A 52 -0.21 -20.93 -1.26
C ASN A 52 -1.72 -20.64 -1.06
N PRO A 53 -2.39 -19.91 -1.98
CA PRO A 53 -3.80 -19.56 -1.84
C PRO A 53 -4.74 -20.78 -1.99
N PHE A 54 -4.25 -21.88 -2.55
CA PHE A 54 -5.03 -23.12 -2.75
C PHE A 54 -4.88 -24.10 -1.59
N GLN A 55 -3.92 -23.89 -0.69
CA GLN A 55 -3.73 -24.75 0.47
C GLN A 55 -4.83 -24.51 1.52
N ARG A 56 -5.64 -25.52 1.78
CA ARG A 56 -6.67 -25.48 2.83
C ARG A 56 -6.16 -26.14 4.11
N HIS A 57 -5.61 -25.34 5.02
CA HIS A 57 -5.22 -25.83 6.34
C HIS A 57 -6.40 -25.77 7.32
N ALA A 58 -7.08 -26.90 7.51
CA ALA A 58 -8.30 -26.96 8.32
C ALA A 58 -8.15 -26.41 9.76
N PRO A 59 -7.03 -26.64 10.49
CA PRO A 59 -6.81 -26.02 11.79
C PRO A 59 -6.78 -24.49 11.74
N THR A 60 -6.11 -23.90 10.75
CA THR A 60 -6.05 -22.43 10.57
C THR A 60 -7.44 -21.87 10.29
N ILE A 61 -8.19 -22.50 9.38
CA ILE A 61 -9.56 -22.09 9.05
C ILE A 61 -10.46 -22.11 10.29
N ARG A 62 -10.38 -23.16 11.11
CA ARG A 62 -11.16 -23.26 12.36
C ARG A 62 -10.77 -22.18 13.38
N LYS A 63 -9.48 -21.91 13.54
CA LYS A 63 -8.99 -20.84 14.44
C LYS A 63 -9.53 -19.46 14.00
N LEU A 64 -9.47 -19.15 12.71
CA LEU A 64 -10.03 -17.91 12.15
C LEU A 64 -11.55 -17.81 12.41
N GLN A 65 -12.30 -18.88 12.08
CA GLN A 65 -13.76 -18.92 12.32
C GLN A 65 -14.12 -18.72 13.80
N PHE A 66 -13.38 -19.37 14.70
CA PHE A 66 -13.60 -19.24 16.14
C PHE A 66 -13.32 -17.83 16.64
N LEU A 67 -12.24 -17.19 16.18
CA LEU A 67 -11.92 -15.82 16.56
C LEU A 67 -12.93 -14.82 16.00
N ARG A 68 -13.40 -15.00 14.76
CA ARG A 68 -14.51 -14.20 14.21
C ARG A 68 -15.77 -14.30 15.06
N MET A 69 -16.13 -15.52 15.45
CA MET A 69 -17.29 -15.76 16.30
C MET A 69 -17.12 -15.12 17.69
N LEU A 70 -15.95 -15.28 18.32
CA LEU A 70 -15.66 -14.66 19.62
C LEU A 70 -15.76 -13.14 19.57
N ARG A 71 -15.27 -12.49 18.52
CA ARG A 71 -15.38 -11.03 18.37
C ARG A 71 -16.82 -10.53 18.39
N VAL A 72 -17.77 -11.34 17.90
CA VAL A 72 -19.20 -10.98 17.87
C VAL A 72 -19.89 -11.33 19.19
N LEU A 73 -19.53 -12.45 19.82
CA LEU A 73 -20.21 -12.95 21.02
C LEU A 73 -19.63 -12.40 22.34
N ASP A 74 -18.33 -12.11 22.37
CA ASP A 74 -17.57 -11.66 23.53
C ASP A 74 -16.37 -10.81 23.09
N GLU A 75 -16.66 -9.56 22.74
CA GLU A 75 -15.67 -8.57 22.31
C GLU A 75 -14.61 -8.31 23.39
N GLN A 76 -14.97 -8.41 24.68
CA GLN A 76 -14.08 -8.14 25.80
C GLN A 76 -12.99 -9.21 25.93
N SER A 77 -13.33 -10.48 25.74
CA SER A 77 -12.37 -11.59 25.85
C SER A 77 -11.58 -11.82 24.56
N ALA A 78 -12.09 -11.41 23.39
CA ALA A 78 -11.48 -11.70 22.09
C ALA A 78 -9.98 -11.32 21.99
N PRO A 79 -9.50 -10.16 22.48
CA PRO A 79 -8.08 -9.79 22.45
C PRO A 79 -7.19 -10.77 23.21
N ALA A 80 -7.60 -11.21 24.40
CA ALA A 80 -6.84 -12.17 25.21
C ALA A 80 -6.74 -13.55 24.56
N HIS A 81 -7.78 -13.96 23.81
CA HIS A 81 -7.75 -15.18 23.00
C HIS A 81 -6.80 -15.04 21.81
N MET A 82 -6.85 -13.90 21.09
CA MET A 82 -5.96 -13.62 19.97
C MET A 82 -4.49 -13.66 20.41
N GLN A 83 -4.15 -12.99 21.51
CA GLN A 83 -2.79 -12.97 22.05
C GLN A 83 -2.27 -14.38 22.33
N ARG A 84 -3.07 -15.25 22.96
CA ARG A 84 -2.67 -16.63 23.25
C ARG A 84 -2.44 -17.45 21.99
N VAL A 85 -3.26 -17.26 20.95
CA VAL A 85 -3.09 -17.97 19.69
C VAL A 85 -1.84 -17.49 18.95
N LEU A 86 -1.56 -16.19 18.97
CA LEU A 86 -0.40 -15.59 18.30
C LEU A 86 0.93 -15.99 18.97
N ALA A 87 0.97 -16.13 20.29
CA ALA A 87 2.17 -16.50 21.03
C ALA A 87 2.86 -17.78 20.49
N ASP A 88 2.05 -18.76 20.09
CA ASP A 88 2.48 -20.07 19.59
C ASP A 88 2.23 -20.23 18.07
N ALA A 89 1.89 -19.15 17.36
CA ALA A 89 1.59 -19.25 15.93
C ALA A 89 2.86 -19.44 15.10
N ASP A 90 2.80 -20.36 14.12
CA ASP A 90 3.75 -20.37 13.02
C ASP A 90 3.53 -19.14 12.11
N LEU A 91 4.48 -18.89 11.21
CA LEU A 91 4.47 -17.74 10.31
C LEU A 91 3.18 -17.63 9.50
N PHE A 92 2.65 -18.76 9.02
CA PHE A 92 1.45 -18.79 8.19
C PHE A 92 0.19 -18.45 8.99
N LEU A 93 0.00 -19.07 10.16
CA LEU A 93 -1.12 -18.78 11.05
C LEU A 93 -1.06 -17.33 11.56
N ALA A 94 0.13 -16.85 11.94
CA ALA A 94 0.34 -15.48 12.38
C ALA A 94 -0.07 -14.49 11.27
N TYR A 95 0.43 -14.67 10.05
CA TYR A 95 0.05 -13.84 8.91
C TYR A 95 -1.46 -13.86 8.66
N ALA A 96 -2.08 -15.04 8.62
CA ALA A 96 -3.52 -15.15 8.35
C ALA A 96 -4.37 -14.41 9.39
N LEU A 97 -4.00 -14.51 10.67
CA LEU A 97 -4.71 -13.86 11.78
C LEU A 97 -4.52 -12.35 11.78
N ILE A 98 -3.27 -11.89 11.64
CA ILE A 98 -2.93 -10.47 11.67
C ILE A 98 -3.50 -9.77 10.44
N SER A 99 -3.36 -10.36 9.24
CA SER A 99 -3.92 -9.82 8.00
C SER A 99 -5.44 -9.67 8.08
N GLU A 100 -6.16 -10.66 8.63
CA GLU A 100 -7.60 -10.55 8.82
C GLU A 100 -7.97 -9.44 9.83
N GLN A 101 -7.26 -9.40 10.96
CA GLN A 101 -7.55 -8.47 12.03
C GLN A 101 -7.30 -7.02 11.61
N THR A 102 -6.14 -6.73 11.00
CA THR A 102 -5.79 -5.42 10.45
C THR A 102 -6.77 -4.98 9.36
N LYS A 103 -7.21 -5.88 8.48
CA LYS A 103 -8.24 -5.54 7.48
C LYS A 103 -9.58 -5.18 8.10
N THR A 104 -9.92 -5.78 9.24
CA THR A 104 -11.21 -5.50 9.87
C THR A 104 -11.21 -4.17 10.62
N THR A 105 -10.09 -3.81 11.26
CA THR A 105 -9.96 -2.57 12.04
C THR A 105 -9.50 -1.38 11.21
N ALA A 106 -8.91 -1.63 10.04
CA ALA A 106 -8.23 -0.64 9.22
C ALA A 106 -7.13 0.15 9.97
N ASP A 107 -6.48 -0.50 10.95
CA ASP A 107 -5.44 0.08 11.80
C ASP A 107 -4.04 -0.44 11.43
N LEU A 108 -3.17 0.47 10.99
CA LEU A 108 -1.78 0.18 10.60
C LEU A 108 -0.86 -0.13 11.79
N GLU A 109 -1.08 0.49 12.95
CA GLU A 109 -0.28 0.24 14.17
C GLU A 109 -0.62 -1.12 14.79
N GLN A 110 -1.85 -1.59 14.55
CA GLN A 110 -2.28 -2.90 14.99
C GLN A 110 -1.45 -4.03 14.36
N ALA A 111 -1.03 -3.90 13.09
CA ALA A 111 -0.17 -4.91 12.47
C ALA A 111 1.14 -5.09 13.27
N ARG A 112 1.80 -3.98 13.62
CA ARG A 112 3.03 -3.99 14.41
C ARG A 112 2.80 -4.56 15.81
N THR A 113 1.72 -4.14 16.46
CA THR A 113 1.35 -4.58 17.81
C THR A 113 1.08 -6.09 17.85
N LEU A 114 0.31 -6.63 16.90
CA LEU A 114 0.00 -8.06 16.86
C LEU A 114 1.20 -8.90 16.45
N SER A 115 2.04 -8.42 15.52
CA SER A 115 3.30 -9.09 15.16
C SER A 115 4.22 -9.24 16.38
N ALA A 116 4.27 -8.24 17.27
CA ALA A 116 5.06 -8.31 18.51
C ALA A 116 4.59 -9.41 19.48
N LEU A 117 3.33 -9.86 19.40
CA LEU A 117 2.79 -10.94 20.22
C LEU A 117 3.24 -12.34 19.77
N CYS A 118 3.83 -12.47 18.58
CA CYS A 118 4.24 -13.76 18.02
C CYS A 118 5.59 -14.20 18.60
N THR A 119 5.57 -14.69 19.84
CA THR A 119 6.78 -15.05 20.60
C THR A 119 7.53 -16.26 20.05
N ALA A 120 6.84 -17.16 19.33
CA ALA A 120 7.46 -18.30 18.66
C ALA A 120 8.29 -17.93 17.42
N LEU A 121 8.13 -16.71 16.88
CA LEU A 121 8.83 -16.25 15.69
C LEU A 121 10.14 -15.52 16.05
N SER A 122 11.08 -15.49 15.11
CA SER A 122 12.27 -14.63 15.20
C SER A 122 11.91 -13.14 15.08
N ALA A 123 12.86 -12.26 15.39
CA ALA A 123 12.68 -10.82 15.20
C ALA A 123 12.45 -10.47 13.72
N ASP A 124 13.19 -11.10 12.82
CA ASP A 124 13.09 -10.86 11.37
C ASP A 124 11.75 -11.33 10.82
N GLU A 125 11.23 -12.47 11.29
CA GLU A 125 9.89 -12.95 10.89
C GLU A 125 8.77 -12.04 11.40
N ARG A 126 8.88 -11.52 12.64
CA ARG A 126 7.91 -10.55 13.16
C ARG A 126 7.92 -9.25 12.35
N GLU A 127 9.11 -8.77 11.98
CA GLU A 127 9.25 -7.58 11.15
C GLU A 127 8.68 -7.80 9.75
N LEU A 128 8.98 -8.95 9.13
CA LEU A 128 8.41 -9.36 7.84
C LEU A 128 6.89 -9.38 7.90
N LEU A 129 6.29 -9.95 8.96
CA LEU A 129 4.84 -10.01 9.15
C LEU A 129 4.21 -8.62 9.27
N SER A 130 4.82 -7.76 10.09
CA SER A 130 4.33 -6.40 10.31
C SER A 130 4.30 -5.64 8.98
N ARG A 131 5.42 -5.65 8.25
CA ARG A 131 5.55 -4.98 6.95
C ARG A 131 4.60 -5.58 5.92
N ALA A 132 4.52 -6.90 5.81
CA ALA A 132 3.65 -7.56 4.84
C ALA A 132 2.17 -7.22 5.08
N THR A 133 1.74 -7.21 6.34
CA THR A 133 0.35 -6.90 6.69
C THR A 133 0.01 -5.42 6.47
N GLN A 134 0.94 -4.51 6.78
CA GLN A 134 0.78 -3.09 6.49
C GLN A 134 0.65 -2.85 4.99
N ASN A 135 1.55 -3.42 4.17
CA ASN A 135 1.47 -3.27 2.71
C ASN A 135 0.19 -3.87 2.13
N ASP A 136 -0.31 -4.99 2.68
CA ASP A 136 -1.58 -5.56 2.28
C ASP A 136 -2.76 -4.61 2.55
N LEU A 137 -2.77 -3.93 3.69
CA LEU A 137 -3.82 -2.96 4.02
C LEU A 137 -3.78 -1.77 3.06
N LEU A 138 -2.59 -1.21 2.81
CA LEU A 138 -2.41 -0.06 1.91
C LEU A 138 -2.79 -0.43 0.47
N SER A 139 -2.38 -1.61 0.01
CA SER A 139 -2.77 -2.18 -1.29
C SER A 139 -4.28 -2.35 -1.40
N GLN A 140 -4.93 -2.83 -0.34
CA GLN A 140 -6.38 -3.00 -0.31
C GLN A 140 -7.10 -1.64 -0.41
N THR A 141 -6.61 -0.60 0.27
CA THR A 141 -7.15 0.76 0.15
C THR A 141 -7.11 1.26 -1.30
N LEU A 142 -6.00 1.06 -2.02
CA LEU A 142 -5.88 1.42 -3.44
C LEU A 142 -6.85 0.62 -4.33
N VAL A 143 -6.98 -0.69 -4.08
CA VAL A 143 -7.92 -1.56 -4.79
C VAL A 143 -9.37 -1.11 -4.58
N ASP A 144 -9.74 -0.74 -3.35
CA ASP A 144 -11.08 -0.29 -3.02
C ASP A 144 -11.39 1.11 -3.57
N CYS A 145 -10.42 2.03 -3.56
CA CYS A 145 -10.54 3.31 -4.27
C CYS A 145 -10.79 3.07 -5.76
N ARG A 146 -10.00 2.18 -6.38
CA ARG A 146 -10.10 1.88 -7.81
C ARG A 146 -11.45 1.27 -8.20
N ARG A 147 -12.09 0.51 -7.30
CA ARG A 147 -13.45 -0.03 -7.53
C ARG A 147 -14.52 1.06 -7.62
N LYS A 148 -14.33 2.18 -6.93
CA LYS A 148 -15.26 3.33 -6.94
C LYS A 148 -15.07 4.24 -8.15
N LEU A 149 -13.91 4.20 -8.81
CA LEU A 149 -13.55 5.12 -9.88
C LEU A 149 -13.71 4.49 -11.27
N HIS A 150 -14.28 5.27 -12.18
CA HIS A 150 -14.51 4.86 -13.57
C HIS A 150 -13.68 5.67 -14.59
N ASP A 151 -13.19 6.86 -14.21
CA ASP A 151 -12.33 7.65 -15.09
C ASP A 151 -11.02 6.91 -15.42
N PRO A 152 -10.62 6.82 -16.69
CA PRO A 152 -9.40 6.12 -17.09
C PRO A 152 -8.13 6.67 -16.45
N GLY A 153 -8.00 7.99 -16.31
CA GLY A 153 -6.84 8.65 -15.72
C GLY A 153 -6.71 8.35 -14.22
N HIS A 154 -7.82 8.45 -13.48
CA HIS A 154 -7.84 8.09 -12.05
C HIS A 154 -7.48 6.63 -11.82
N ARG A 155 -8.08 5.72 -12.61
CA ARG A 155 -7.82 4.27 -12.52
C ARG A 155 -6.39 3.94 -12.90
N PHE A 156 -5.80 4.69 -13.82
CA PHE A 156 -4.40 4.56 -14.23
C PHE A 156 -3.47 4.99 -13.10
N LEU A 157 -3.69 6.15 -12.48
CA LEU A 157 -2.88 6.61 -11.35
C LEU A 157 -2.91 5.59 -10.19
N LEU A 158 -4.09 5.11 -9.79
CA LEU A 158 -4.20 4.08 -8.74
C LEU A 158 -3.53 2.76 -9.14
N ALA A 159 -3.51 2.43 -10.43
CA ALA A 159 -2.78 1.27 -10.93
C ALA A 159 -1.26 1.45 -10.81
N LEU A 160 -0.75 2.64 -11.12
CA LEU A 160 0.66 2.96 -10.94
C LEU A 160 1.05 2.92 -9.46
N LEU A 161 0.30 3.59 -8.58
CA LEU A 161 0.59 3.63 -7.14
C LEU A 161 0.60 2.25 -6.47
N LEU A 162 -0.12 1.28 -7.04
CA LEU A 162 -0.13 -0.10 -6.56
C LEU A 162 1.08 -0.94 -7.06
N ASN A 163 1.66 -0.61 -8.21
CA ASN A 163 2.61 -1.50 -8.89
C ASN A 163 3.99 -0.87 -9.17
N VAL A 164 4.11 0.46 -9.04
CA VAL A 164 5.33 1.22 -9.31
C VAL A 164 5.82 1.80 -8.00
N PHE A 165 7.03 1.39 -7.60
CA PHE A 165 7.61 1.76 -6.31
C PHE A 165 8.51 2.99 -6.39
N GLU A 166 8.83 3.47 -7.59
CA GLU A 166 9.71 4.62 -7.81
C GLU A 166 8.95 5.81 -8.40
N ARG A 167 9.13 6.99 -7.79
CA ARG A 167 8.47 8.24 -8.20
C ARG A 167 8.79 8.62 -9.65
N GLU A 168 10.06 8.55 -10.04
CA GLU A 168 10.50 8.92 -11.39
C GLU A 168 9.94 7.98 -12.46
N GLU A 169 9.86 6.67 -12.17
CA GLU A 169 9.24 5.72 -13.08
C GLU A 169 7.74 5.98 -13.24
N LEU A 170 7.04 6.26 -12.14
CA LEU A 170 5.62 6.61 -12.16
C LEU A 170 5.38 7.85 -13.04
N LEU A 171 6.13 8.94 -12.81
CA LEU A 171 6.00 10.17 -13.58
C LEU A 171 6.38 9.97 -15.05
N GLY A 172 7.39 9.14 -15.33
CA GLY A 172 7.77 8.75 -16.68
C GLY A 172 6.69 7.98 -17.44
N LEU A 173 5.93 7.12 -16.75
CA LEU A 173 4.79 6.41 -17.31
C LEU A 173 3.60 7.35 -17.58
N VAL A 174 3.30 8.27 -16.65
CA VAL A 174 2.26 9.30 -16.86
C VAL A 174 2.58 10.16 -18.08
N ARG A 175 3.80 10.68 -18.18
CA ARG A 175 4.26 11.49 -19.31
C ARG A 175 4.09 10.76 -20.64
N ARG A 176 4.50 9.49 -20.69
CA ARG A 176 4.50 8.68 -21.93
C ARG A 176 3.09 8.34 -22.40
N GLU A 177 2.21 7.99 -21.48
CA GLU A 177 0.89 7.47 -21.83
C GLU A 177 -0.12 8.58 -22.14
N PHE A 178 -0.01 9.73 -21.47
CA PHE A 178 -0.91 10.87 -21.66
C PHE A 178 -0.30 12.03 -22.47
N GLU A 179 0.96 11.87 -22.93
CA GLU A 179 1.69 12.87 -23.73
C GLU A 179 1.69 14.29 -23.11
N VAL A 180 1.77 14.36 -21.78
CA VAL A 180 1.70 15.62 -21.01
C VAL A 180 3.08 16.27 -20.85
N ALA A 181 3.12 17.61 -20.80
CA ALA A 181 4.35 18.37 -20.58
C ALA A 181 4.89 18.20 -19.14
N ASP A 182 4.04 18.45 -18.14
CA ASP A 182 4.37 18.24 -16.72
C ASP A 182 3.53 17.07 -16.16
N PRO A 183 4.14 15.89 -15.91
CA PRO A 183 3.44 14.76 -15.33
C PRO A 183 3.02 15.01 -13.87
N VAL A 184 3.71 15.89 -13.13
CA VAL A 184 3.32 16.22 -11.75
C VAL A 184 2.00 16.97 -11.76
N ASP A 185 1.84 17.98 -12.62
CA ASP A 185 0.58 18.73 -12.74
C ASP A 185 -0.59 17.80 -13.10
N GLN A 186 -0.36 16.82 -13.96
CA GLN A 186 -1.38 15.83 -14.32
C GLN A 186 -1.75 14.93 -13.14
N VAL A 187 -0.77 14.46 -12.36
CA VAL A 187 -1.02 13.67 -11.14
C VAL A 187 -1.79 14.51 -10.12
N MET A 188 -1.37 15.76 -9.88
CA MET A 188 -2.04 16.66 -8.94
C MET A 188 -3.46 16.98 -9.36
N CYS A 189 -3.72 17.14 -10.66
CA CYS A 189 -5.07 17.28 -11.21
C CYS A 189 -5.93 16.07 -10.85
N TRP A 190 -5.45 14.84 -11.12
CA TRP A 190 -6.19 13.63 -10.77
C TRP A 190 -6.40 13.47 -9.27
N VAL A 191 -5.41 13.80 -8.44
CA VAL A 191 -5.55 13.79 -6.98
C VAL A 191 -6.67 14.74 -6.56
N ALA A 192 -6.65 15.98 -7.04
CA ALA A 192 -7.67 16.96 -6.70
C ALA A 192 -9.07 16.52 -7.14
N GLU A 193 -9.20 15.94 -8.33
CA GLU A 193 -10.47 15.37 -8.82
C GLU A 193 -10.96 14.22 -7.95
N MET A 194 -10.08 13.28 -7.57
CA MET A 194 -10.45 12.12 -6.75
C MET A 194 -10.83 12.51 -5.32
N THR A 195 -10.20 13.53 -4.76
CA THR A 195 -10.38 13.94 -3.35
C THR A 195 -11.44 15.03 -3.18
N GLY A 196 -12.04 15.51 -4.28
CA GLY A 196 -13.07 16.54 -4.25
C GLY A 196 -12.54 17.96 -4.05
N ASN A 197 -11.25 18.19 -4.31
CA ASN A 197 -10.62 19.51 -4.27
C ASN A 197 -10.81 20.29 -5.59
N THR A 198 -11.89 19.98 -6.32
CA THR A 198 -12.29 20.66 -7.54
C THR A 198 -13.79 20.94 -7.47
N GLU A 199 -14.27 22.00 -8.12
CA GLU A 199 -15.73 22.27 -8.17
C GLU A 199 -16.51 21.19 -8.95
N ARG A 200 -15.82 20.39 -9.75
CA ARG A 200 -16.42 19.45 -10.71
C ARG A 200 -16.76 18.10 -10.08
N TYR A 201 -16.00 17.66 -9.09
CA TYR A 201 -16.13 16.33 -8.51
C TYR A 201 -16.33 16.43 -7.00
N PRO A 202 -17.29 15.69 -6.41
CA PRO A 202 -17.29 15.47 -4.97
C PRO A 202 -16.09 14.59 -4.58
N ASN A 203 -15.84 14.43 -3.29
CA ASN A 203 -14.81 13.50 -2.82
C ASN A 203 -15.18 12.05 -3.19
N LEU A 204 -14.51 11.49 -4.19
CA LEU A 204 -14.83 10.20 -4.80
C LEU A 204 -14.27 9.01 -4.01
N ILE A 205 -13.18 9.23 -3.29
CA ILE A 205 -12.45 8.17 -2.57
C ILE A 205 -12.62 8.25 -1.05
N GLY A 206 -13.16 9.35 -0.54
CA GLY A 206 -13.34 9.60 0.89
C GLY A 206 -12.05 10.03 1.61
N LEU A 207 -11.07 10.56 0.87
CA LEU A 207 -9.84 11.13 1.41
C LEU A 207 -9.87 12.63 1.21
N ASP A 208 -9.70 13.39 2.28
CA ASP A 208 -9.68 14.85 2.24
C ASP A 208 -8.24 15.34 2.34
N PHE A 209 -7.91 16.36 1.54
CA PHE A 209 -6.61 17.03 1.59
C PHE A 209 -6.84 18.52 1.62
N SER A 210 -6.32 19.16 2.65
CA SER A 210 -6.21 20.61 2.76
C SER A 210 -5.32 21.21 1.67
N ALA A 211 -5.46 22.52 1.46
CA ALA A 211 -4.61 23.25 0.52
C ALA A 211 -3.11 23.14 0.86
N THR A 212 -2.76 23.04 2.14
CA THR A 212 -1.37 22.85 2.59
C THR A 212 -0.86 21.46 2.23
N GLU A 213 -1.66 20.42 2.42
CA GLU A 213 -1.30 19.06 2.04
C GLU A 213 -1.12 18.91 0.53
N LEU A 214 -2.00 19.51 -0.28
CA LEU A 214 -1.85 19.49 -1.73
C LEU A 214 -0.58 20.20 -2.21
N GLN A 215 -0.22 21.32 -1.59
CA GLN A 215 1.03 22.02 -1.92
C GLN A 215 2.26 21.22 -1.51
N MET A 216 2.22 20.58 -0.35
CA MET A 216 3.29 19.69 0.11
C MET A 216 3.41 18.47 -0.81
N LEU A 217 2.29 17.89 -1.24
CA LEU A 217 2.24 16.76 -2.15
C LEU A 217 2.84 17.10 -3.53
N ASP A 218 2.52 18.26 -4.10
CA ASP A 218 3.14 18.75 -5.35
C ASP A 218 4.66 18.83 -5.20
N ALA A 219 5.15 19.45 -4.12
CA ALA A 219 6.58 19.55 -3.86
C ALA A 219 7.24 18.18 -3.69
N MET A 220 6.61 17.24 -2.97
CA MET A 220 7.09 15.87 -2.80
C MET A 220 7.14 15.10 -4.12
N LEU A 221 6.12 15.24 -4.99
CA LEU A 221 6.12 14.64 -6.34
C LEU A 221 7.25 15.19 -7.21
N ARG A 222 7.63 16.46 -7.01
CA ARG A 222 8.80 17.09 -7.64
C ARG A 222 10.14 16.68 -7.01
N GLY A 223 10.13 15.81 -6.00
CA GLY A 223 11.34 15.29 -5.35
C GLY A 223 11.86 16.15 -4.20
N ALA A 224 11.07 17.12 -3.69
CA ALA A 224 11.47 17.93 -2.56
C ALA A 224 11.39 17.14 -1.25
N GLY A 225 12.50 17.08 -0.52
CA GLY A 225 12.52 16.65 0.88
C GLY A 225 12.01 17.71 1.84
N LEU A 226 11.94 17.38 3.14
CA LEU A 226 11.34 18.25 4.15
C LEU A 226 11.91 19.67 4.15
N ASP A 227 13.23 19.83 4.19
CA ASP A 227 13.89 21.14 4.23
C ASP A 227 13.59 21.99 3.00
N ALA A 228 13.55 21.37 1.82
CA ALA A 228 13.21 22.07 0.58
C ALA A 228 11.75 22.52 0.58
N VAL A 229 10.83 21.68 1.08
CA VAL A 229 9.41 22.04 1.24
C VAL A 229 9.25 23.21 2.21
N LEU A 230 9.88 23.13 3.38
CA LEU A 230 9.85 24.22 4.38
C LEU A 230 10.43 25.52 3.80
N GLY A 231 11.51 25.43 3.03
CA GLY A 231 12.10 26.59 2.33
C GLY A 231 11.13 27.22 1.32
N GLN A 232 10.45 26.40 0.50
CA GLN A 232 9.42 26.88 -0.43
C GLN A 232 8.25 27.54 0.30
N PHE A 233 7.80 26.95 1.41
CA PHE A 233 6.73 27.53 2.22
C PHE A 233 7.18 28.82 2.89
N ALA A 234 8.44 28.93 3.33
CA ALA A 234 8.98 30.13 3.95
C ALA A 234 9.04 31.30 2.96
N VAL A 235 9.34 31.03 1.69
CA VAL A 235 9.27 32.04 0.61
C VAL A 235 7.84 32.51 0.38
N ARG A 236 6.86 31.60 0.45
CA ARG A 236 5.45 31.89 0.12
C ARG A 236 4.67 32.53 1.27
N TYR A 237 4.87 32.05 2.48
CA TYR A 237 4.08 32.40 3.68
C TYR A 237 4.88 33.19 4.73
N GLY A 238 6.20 33.32 4.55
CA GLY A 238 7.12 33.99 5.46
C GLY A 238 7.81 33.02 6.41
N ALA A 239 9.13 33.19 6.56
CA ALA A 239 9.97 32.31 7.38
C ALA A 239 9.50 32.22 8.84
N ALA A 240 9.13 33.34 9.46
CA ALA A 240 8.67 33.36 10.84
C ALA A 240 7.34 32.60 11.07
N GLU A 241 6.47 32.50 10.06
CA GLU A 241 5.25 31.69 10.17
C GLU A 241 5.59 30.20 10.06
N VAL A 242 6.40 29.83 9.08
CA VAL A 242 6.80 28.44 8.86
C VAL A 242 7.61 27.90 10.04
N ASP A 243 8.51 28.70 10.61
CA ASP A 243 9.27 28.30 11.79
C ASP A 243 8.37 28.08 13.02
N ARG A 244 7.30 28.87 13.18
CA ARG A 244 6.30 28.65 14.26
C ARG A 244 5.52 27.35 14.08
N GLN A 245 5.30 26.91 12.84
CA GLN A 245 4.55 25.70 12.52
C GLN A 245 5.44 24.51 12.10
N ARG A 246 6.75 24.62 12.29
CA ARG A 246 7.73 23.65 11.78
C ARG A 246 7.42 22.22 12.18
N ASP A 247 7.14 21.97 13.45
CA ASP A 247 6.84 20.63 13.95
C ASP A 247 5.55 20.05 13.35
N ALA A 248 4.53 20.89 13.17
CA ALA A 248 3.27 20.49 12.55
C ALA A 248 3.45 20.17 11.05
N LEU A 249 4.25 20.96 10.34
CA LEU A 249 4.59 20.73 8.93
C LEU A 249 5.47 19.48 8.75
N ALA A 250 6.41 19.23 9.66
CA ALA A 250 7.22 18.01 9.66
C ALA A 250 6.36 16.77 9.92
N ALA A 251 5.43 16.84 10.88
CA ALA A 251 4.47 15.77 11.13
C ALA A 251 3.56 15.53 9.92
N LEU A 252 3.13 16.59 9.24
CA LEU A 252 2.34 16.50 8.01
C LEU A 252 3.10 15.81 6.87
N PHE A 253 4.38 16.18 6.68
CA PHE A 253 5.26 15.56 5.69
C PHE A 253 5.43 14.06 5.95
N ALA A 254 5.69 13.68 7.20
CA ALA A 254 5.78 12.28 7.61
C ALA A 254 4.46 11.53 7.36
N ALA A 255 3.32 12.15 7.71
CA ALA A 255 2.00 11.56 7.48
C ALA A 255 1.74 11.30 5.98
N LEU A 256 2.04 12.27 5.10
CA LEU A 256 1.92 12.12 3.65
C LEU A 256 2.85 11.02 3.10
N LYS A 257 4.08 10.92 3.63
CA LYS A 257 5.03 9.87 3.26
C LYS A 257 4.58 8.47 3.69
N THR A 258 3.73 8.36 4.71
CA THR A 258 3.11 7.08 5.13
C THR A 258 1.69 6.87 4.62
N CYS A 259 1.15 7.82 3.84
CA CYS A 259 -0.21 7.75 3.34
C CYS A 259 -0.41 6.56 2.39
N ALA A 260 -1.57 5.91 2.48
CA ALA A 260 -1.93 4.75 1.65
C ALA A 260 -1.78 4.97 0.14
N LEU A 261 -1.91 6.20 -0.33
CA LEU A 261 -1.74 6.50 -1.75
C LEU A 261 -0.27 6.53 -2.19
N PHE A 262 0.62 7.10 -1.39
CA PHE A 262 1.95 7.51 -1.87
C PHE A 262 3.13 6.90 -1.13
N HIS A 263 2.87 6.04 -0.14
CA HIS A 263 3.92 5.54 0.76
C HIS A 263 5.09 4.85 0.06
N HIS A 264 4.85 4.22 -1.08
CA HIS A 264 5.91 3.60 -1.86
C HIS A 264 6.79 4.63 -2.57
N ILE A 265 6.18 5.62 -3.24
CA ILE A 265 6.90 6.55 -4.10
C ILE A 265 7.60 7.68 -3.35
N PHE A 266 7.32 7.86 -2.06
CA PHE A 266 7.97 8.87 -1.22
C PHE A 266 8.96 8.28 -0.23
N ALA A 267 9.20 6.96 -0.26
CA ALA A 267 10.08 6.29 0.69
C ALA A 267 11.52 6.85 0.68
N ASP A 268 11.99 7.35 -0.47
CA ASP A 268 13.31 7.92 -0.71
C ASP A 268 13.47 9.38 -0.26
N LEU A 269 12.37 10.10 -0.01
CA LEU A 269 12.44 11.51 0.34
C LEU A 269 13.03 11.72 1.74
N PRO A 270 14.01 12.65 1.90
CA PRO A 270 14.64 12.88 3.19
C PRO A 270 13.69 13.62 4.15
N GLU A 271 13.59 13.11 5.37
CA GLU A 271 12.79 13.67 6.48
C GLU A 271 13.62 14.54 7.42
N GLN A 272 14.95 14.53 7.31
CA GLN A 272 15.81 15.26 8.23
C GLN A 272 15.80 16.76 7.92
N THR A 273 15.65 17.54 8.98
CA THR A 273 16.17 18.90 9.10
C THR A 273 17.65 18.76 9.44
N GLY A 274 18.54 19.09 8.51
CA GLY A 274 19.98 19.02 8.78
C GLY A 274 20.33 19.85 10.03
N SER A 275 20.75 19.18 11.11
CA SER A 275 21.67 19.75 12.09
C SER A 275 23.03 19.13 11.80
N GLU A 276 23.82 19.83 10.98
CA GLU A 276 25.28 19.84 11.09
C GLU A 276 25.70 21.25 11.54
#